data_AF-A0A3S4S2S0-F1
#
_entry.id   AF-A0A3S4S2S0-F1
#
_cell.length_a   1.000
_cell.length_b   1.000
_cell.length_c   1.000
_cell.angle_alpha   90.00
_cell.angle_beta   90.00
_cell.angle_gamma   90.00
#
_symmetry.space_group_name_H-M   'P 1'
#
loop_
_entity.id
_entity.type
_entity.pdbx_description
1 polymer ?
#
loop_
_entity_poly.entity_id
_entity_poly.type
_entity_poly.pdbx_seq_one_letter_code
_entity_poly.pdbx_strand_id
1 'polypeptide(L)'
;MNKLEQHRDEYNFALNQIPKLDVFIENNFVQNYVHEITKSYNDLFHILQENLNKIKEKIKNPKVPKVLESSSDTLQLINQIIGKINQDINLYNQKLRNRRETLLSLKSEFWSIMRWQYAQTLSRFEQDKKEYEQKNDYLQKEINNINRNIAIENQQIIDAQRETVNIDEAITAINNGLQEIGLDSFKISKHSNNLYRIVRDNDSSKETFHSLSEGEKMMISFLYFCELCKGKTDTQDSNTTKIIVIDDPISSLSHIFVFNIGRLIKNIFFKDERKFSQIFVLTHSLYFFYELTDTNHNDRKNTQNLFRISKSSNGSFIQTMKYEEIQNDYQAYWSVINDREQPPALIANCMRNIIEYFFNFVNKQALSNVFQMQELQEIRLQAFYRYINRESHSVGQNIIDMKEFDYDAFRDGLKLVFEKAGYLSHFKKMAKM
;
A
#
# COMPACT_ATOMS: atom_id res chain seq x y z
N MET A 1 106.21 -40.49 53.47
CA MET A 1 105.92 -39.14 52.95
C MET A 1 105.26 -39.24 51.57
N ASN A 2 105.89 -39.92 50.60
CA ASN A 2 105.40 -40.10 49.22
C ASN A 2 103.91 -40.52 49.05
N LYS A 3 103.38 -41.46 49.86
CA LYS A 3 101.98 -41.93 49.74
C LYS A 3 100.92 -40.89 50.16
N LEU A 4 101.21 -40.06 51.16
CA LEU A 4 100.25 -39.04 51.65
C LEU A 4 100.15 -37.86 50.68
N GLU A 5 101.26 -37.51 50.04
CA GLU A 5 101.30 -36.52 48.96
C GLU A 5 100.56 -37.03 47.73
N GLN A 6 100.75 -38.30 47.37
CA GLN A 6 99.97 -38.97 46.33
C GLN A 6 98.45 -38.92 46.61
N HIS A 7 98.01 -39.25 47.82
CA HIS A 7 96.58 -39.18 48.16
C HIS A 7 96.02 -37.75 48.17
N ARG A 8 96.83 -36.74 48.53
CA ARG A 8 96.44 -35.33 48.40
C ARG A 8 96.21 -34.98 46.94
N ASP A 9 97.11 -35.41 46.06
CA ASP A 9 97.03 -35.08 44.64
C ASP A 9 95.87 -35.81 43.96
N GLU A 10 95.61 -37.07 44.33
CA GLU A 10 94.40 -37.82 43.93
C GLU A 10 93.11 -37.13 44.41
N TYR A 11 93.07 -36.69 45.67
CA TYR A 11 91.91 -35.99 46.24
C TYR A 11 91.67 -34.64 45.57
N ASN A 12 92.74 -33.86 45.35
CA ASN A 12 92.68 -32.56 44.69
C ASN A 12 92.28 -32.73 43.21
N PHE A 13 92.77 -33.76 42.55
CA PHE A 13 92.32 -34.11 41.20
C PHE A 13 90.83 -34.41 41.17
N ALA A 14 90.33 -35.27 42.07
CA ALA A 14 88.91 -35.60 42.17
C ALA A 14 88.03 -34.38 42.46
N LEU A 15 88.45 -33.47 43.35
CA LEU A 15 87.76 -32.22 43.64
C LEU A 15 87.64 -31.33 42.39
N ASN A 16 88.71 -31.24 41.59
CA ASN A 16 88.73 -30.44 40.37
C ASN A 16 87.92 -31.05 39.20
N GLN A 17 87.52 -32.32 39.29
CA GLN A 17 86.64 -32.97 38.31
C GLN A 17 85.16 -32.65 38.53
N ILE A 18 84.79 -32.06 39.67
CA ILE A 18 83.40 -31.69 39.95
C ILE A 18 83.00 -30.54 39.01
N PRO A 19 81.93 -30.68 38.20
CA PRO A 19 81.48 -29.60 37.32
C PRO A 19 81.14 -28.35 38.12
N LYS A 20 81.33 -27.17 37.50
CA LYS A 20 80.92 -25.90 38.10
C LYS A 20 79.41 -25.84 38.28
N LEU A 21 78.96 -25.12 39.30
CA LEU A 21 77.54 -24.96 39.62
C LEU A 21 76.71 -24.48 38.42
N ASP A 22 77.27 -23.60 37.58
CA ASP A 22 76.59 -23.04 36.40
C ASP A 22 76.05 -24.14 35.46
N VAL A 23 76.82 -25.23 35.29
CA VAL A 23 76.42 -26.38 34.46
C VAL A 23 75.11 -27.02 34.94
N PHE A 24 74.81 -26.92 36.23
CA PHE A 24 73.60 -27.45 36.82
C PHE A 24 72.42 -26.48 36.78
N ILE A 25 72.65 -25.16 36.69
CA ILE A 25 71.60 -24.13 36.83
C ILE A 25 71.09 -23.61 35.47
N GLU A 26 71.85 -23.78 34.39
CA GLU A 26 71.48 -23.28 33.05
C GLU A 26 70.20 -23.91 32.45
N ASN A 27 69.72 -25.04 32.97
CA ASN A 27 68.54 -25.71 32.43
C ASN A 27 67.23 -25.13 33.00
N ASN A 28 66.27 -24.80 32.12
CA ASN A 28 64.96 -24.23 32.50
C ASN A 28 64.16 -25.08 33.51
N PHE A 29 64.35 -26.41 33.53
CA PHE A 29 63.70 -27.30 34.50
C PHE A 29 64.26 -27.17 35.92
N VAL A 30 65.38 -26.47 36.08
CA VAL A 30 66.07 -26.29 37.37
C VAL A 30 65.53 -25.08 38.13
N GLN A 31 64.75 -24.19 37.51
CA GLN A 31 64.32 -22.92 38.14
C GLN A 31 63.68 -23.10 39.53
N ASN A 32 62.87 -24.14 39.71
CA ASN A 32 62.22 -24.44 40.99
C ASN A 32 63.16 -25.09 42.03
N TYR A 33 64.34 -25.53 41.62
CA TYR A 33 65.33 -26.25 42.43
C TYR A 33 66.64 -25.48 42.63
N VAL A 34 66.80 -24.30 42.02
CA VAL A 34 68.04 -23.48 42.05
C VAL A 34 68.52 -23.26 43.48
N HIS A 35 67.61 -22.94 44.40
CA HIS A 35 67.96 -22.70 45.79
C HIS A 35 68.51 -23.96 46.48
N GLU A 36 67.82 -25.10 46.31
CA GLU A 36 68.18 -26.37 46.93
C GLU A 36 69.51 -26.92 46.39
N ILE A 37 69.73 -26.84 45.06
CA ILE A 37 70.94 -27.35 44.42
C ILE A 37 72.15 -26.47 44.73
N THR A 38 71.97 -25.14 44.75
CA THR A 38 73.04 -24.19 45.10
C THR A 38 73.52 -24.40 46.53
N LYS A 39 72.57 -24.54 47.47
CA LYS A 39 72.90 -24.80 48.87
C LYS A 39 73.67 -26.12 49.03
N SER A 40 73.13 -27.21 48.48
CA SER A 40 73.74 -28.53 48.60
C SER A 40 75.12 -28.60 47.92
N TYR A 41 75.30 -27.90 46.79
CA TYR A 41 76.58 -27.79 46.09
C TYR A 41 77.63 -27.05 46.94
N ASN A 42 77.25 -25.92 47.55
CA ASN A 42 78.15 -25.16 48.42
C ASN A 42 78.53 -25.97 49.67
N ASP A 43 77.58 -26.67 50.27
CA ASP A 43 77.82 -27.55 51.43
C ASP A 43 78.80 -28.68 51.05
N LEU A 44 78.64 -29.29 49.88
CA LEU A 44 79.55 -30.31 49.37
C LEU A 44 80.96 -29.75 49.18
N PHE A 45 81.08 -28.60 48.50
CA PHE A 45 82.37 -28.01 48.21
C PHE A 45 83.10 -27.58 49.49
N HIS A 46 82.37 -27.07 50.48
CA HIS A 46 82.91 -26.76 51.80
C HIS A 46 83.50 -28.01 52.48
N ILE A 47 82.75 -29.12 52.55
CA ILE A 47 83.25 -30.38 53.15
C ILE A 47 84.52 -30.87 52.44
N LEU A 48 84.52 -30.84 51.11
CA LEU A 48 85.65 -31.31 50.31
C LEU A 48 86.89 -30.41 50.48
N GLN A 49 86.72 -29.08 50.52
CA GLN A 49 87.82 -28.15 50.78
C GLN A 49 88.39 -28.30 52.18
N GLU A 50 87.54 -28.45 53.20
CA GLU A 50 87.96 -28.68 54.58
C GLU A 50 88.74 -29.99 54.72
N ASN A 51 88.30 -31.06 54.05
CA ASN A 51 89.03 -32.32 53.99
C ASN A 51 90.39 -32.18 53.30
N LEU A 52 90.48 -31.43 52.19
CA LEU A 52 91.76 -31.14 51.53
C LEU A 52 92.71 -30.36 52.46
N ASN A 53 92.19 -29.39 53.24
CA ASN A 53 92.96 -28.66 54.24
C ASN A 53 93.45 -29.58 55.37
N LYS A 54 92.60 -30.49 55.86
CA LYS A 54 92.97 -31.50 56.85
C LYS A 54 94.08 -32.43 56.33
N ILE A 55 94.07 -32.81 55.05
CA ILE A 55 95.14 -33.59 54.41
C ILE A 55 96.44 -32.78 54.33
N LYS A 56 96.39 -31.51 53.90
CA LYS A 56 97.56 -30.61 53.85
C LYS A 56 98.19 -30.43 55.23
N GLU A 57 97.36 -30.20 56.25
CA GLU A 57 97.82 -30.07 57.64
C GLU A 57 98.41 -31.38 58.18
N LYS A 58 97.89 -32.54 57.78
CA LYS A 58 98.47 -33.85 58.13
C LYS A 58 99.85 -34.05 57.51
N ILE A 59 100.07 -33.58 56.28
CA ILE A 59 101.40 -33.61 55.62
C ILE A 59 102.38 -32.69 56.36
N LYS A 60 101.95 -31.48 56.73
CA LYS A 60 102.77 -30.49 57.46
C LYS A 60 103.08 -30.94 58.90
N ASN A 61 102.13 -31.60 59.55
CA ASN A 61 102.21 -32.03 60.95
C ASN A 61 101.90 -33.55 61.11
N PRO A 62 102.81 -34.46 60.72
CA PRO A 62 102.53 -35.90 60.62
C PRO A 62 102.11 -36.58 61.93
N LYS A 63 102.51 -36.02 63.08
CA LYS A 63 102.23 -36.61 64.41
C LYS A 63 100.81 -36.35 64.91
N VAL A 64 100.07 -35.41 64.32
CA VAL A 64 98.71 -35.07 64.73
C VAL A 64 97.72 -35.89 63.89
N PRO A 65 96.84 -36.72 64.49
CA PRO A 65 95.79 -37.41 63.74
C PRO A 65 94.75 -36.40 63.22
N LYS A 66 94.26 -36.61 61.99
CA LYS A 66 93.20 -35.82 61.35
C LYS A 66 92.12 -36.77 60.85
N VAL A 67 90.85 -36.46 61.13
CA VAL A 67 89.69 -37.25 60.71
C VAL A 67 88.99 -36.50 59.57
N LEU A 68 88.77 -37.20 58.45
CA LEU A 68 88.03 -36.66 57.32
C LEU A 68 86.53 -36.78 57.57
N GLU A 69 85.79 -35.80 57.08
CA GLU A 69 84.34 -35.77 57.12
C GLU A 69 83.75 -36.43 55.88
N SER A 70 82.67 -37.19 56.04
CA SER A 70 82.01 -37.87 54.92
C SER A 70 81.19 -36.87 54.10
N SER A 71 81.38 -36.85 52.78
CA SER A 71 80.56 -36.05 51.85
C SER A 71 79.41 -36.85 51.23
N SER A 72 79.20 -38.10 51.66
CA SER A 72 78.25 -39.03 51.03
C SER A 72 76.81 -38.54 51.09
N ASP A 73 76.37 -37.98 52.22
CA ASP A 73 74.98 -37.55 52.42
C ASP A 73 74.66 -36.32 51.55
N THR A 74 75.60 -35.36 51.47
CA THR A 74 75.45 -34.18 50.61
C THR A 74 75.46 -34.54 49.13
N LEU A 75 76.33 -35.49 48.72
CA LEU A 75 76.31 -36.04 47.36
C LEU A 75 74.98 -36.75 47.04
N GLN A 76 74.47 -37.53 47.99
CA GLN A 76 73.18 -38.21 47.83
C GLN A 76 72.04 -37.19 47.66
N LEU A 77 72.05 -36.10 48.42
CA LEU A 77 71.05 -35.04 48.30
C LEU A 77 71.10 -34.36 46.93
N ILE A 78 72.28 -34.00 46.43
CA ILE A 78 72.44 -33.44 45.08
C ILE A 78 71.91 -34.41 44.02
N ASN A 79 72.25 -35.69 44.11
CA ASN A 79 71.75 -36.71 43.20
C ASN A 79 70.22 -36.88 43.27
N GLN A 80 69.61 -36.74 44.44
CA GLN A 80 68.16 -36.75 44.59
C GLN A 80 67.50 -35.55 43.90
N ILE A 81 68.07 -34.35 44.05
CA ILE A 81 67.58 -33.14 43.39
C ILE A 81 67.68 -33.28 41.86
N ILE A 82 68.83 -33.76 41.36
CA ILE A 82 69.01 -34.07 39.93
C ILE A 82 67.99 -35.12 39.46
N GLY A 83 67.72 -36.13 40.30
CA GLY A 83 66.69 -37.14 40.04
C GLY A 83 65.30 -36.53 39.83
N LYS A 84 64.88 -35.59 40.68
CA LYS A 84 63.60 -34.88 40.55
C LYS A 84 63.55 -34.04 39.27
N ILE A 85 64.61 -33.28 38.97
CA ILE A 85 64.70 -32.47 37.75
C ILE A 85 64.59 -33.36 36.50
N ASN A 86 65.26 -34.51 36.49
CA ASN A 86 65.18 -35.47 35.39
C ASN A 86 63.77 -36.10 35.26
N GLN A 87 63.04 -36.27 36.36
CA GLN A 87 61.63 -36.68 36.31
C GLN A 87 60.77 -35.61 35.63
N ASP A 88 60.94 -34.33 35.98
CA ASP A 88 60.20 -33.23 35.36
C ASP A 88 60.48 -33.12 33.85
N ILE A 89 61.75 -33.27 33.45
CA ILE A 89 62.17 -33.33 32.05
C ILE A 89 61.49 -34.50 31.33
N ASN A 90 61.48 -35.68 31.94
CA ASN A 90 60.87 -36.87 31.34
C ASN A 90 59.35 -36.70 31.19
N LEU A 91 58.67 -36.16 32.18
CA LEU A 91 57.22 -35.87 32.10
C LEU A 91 56.91 -34.88 30.99
N TYR A 92 57.71 -33.82 30.85
CA TYR A 92 57.57 -32.87 29.76
C TYR A 92 57.82 -33.49 28.39
N ASN A 93 58.88 -34.29 28.25
CA ASN A 93 59.20 -34.99 27.01
C ASN A 93 58.12 -36.02 26.62
N GLN A 94 57.50 -36.70 27.59
CA GLN A 94 56.36 -37.58 27.35
C GLN A 94 55.16 -36.79 26.78
N LYS A 95 54.85 -35.62 27.34
CA LYS A 95 53.82 -34.71 26.80
C LYS A 95 54.13 -34.28 25.36
N LEU A 96 55.40 -34.01 25.05
CA LEU A 96 55.81 -33.65 23.68
C LEU A 96 55.72 -34.82 22.69
N ARG A 97 56.07 -36.05 23.11
CA ARG A 97 55.91 -37.25 22.27
C ARG A 97 54.44 -37.50 21.93
N ASN A 98 53.54 -37.27 22.89
CA ASN A 98 52.10 -37.44 22.72
C ASN A 98 51.36 -36.11 22.44
N ARG A 99 52.02 -35.18 21.73
CA ARG A 99 51.55 -33.80 21.53
C ARG A 99 50.09 -33.69 21.12
N ARG A 100 49.63 -34.54 20.19
CA ARG A 100 48.26 -34.52 19.68
C ARG A 100 47.24 -34.79 20.80
N GLU A 101 47.48 -35.83 21.59
CA GLU A 101 46.59 -36.24 22.67
C GLU A 101 46.64 -35.27 23.84
N THR A 102 47.84 -34.79 24.20
CA THR A 102 48.00 -33.75 25.23
C THR A 102 47.27 -32.47 24.85
N LEU A 103 47.33 -32.03 23.59
CA LEU A 103 46.59 -30.85 23.13
C LEU A 103 45.07 -31.06 23.18
N LEU A 104 44.59 -32.26 22.85
CA LEU A 104 43.16 -32.59 22.95
C LEU A 104 42.69 -32.56 24.42
N SER A 105 43.47 -33.12 25.35
CA SER A 105 43.17 -33.06 26.79
C SER A 105 43.10 -31.61 27.27
N LEU A 106 44.12 -30.80 26.96
CA LEU A 106 44.15 -29.39 27.35
C LEU A 106 42.97 -28.60 26.79
N LYS A 107 42.57 -28.85 25.53
CA LYS A 107 41.38 -28.23 24.96
C LYS A 107 40.12 -28.66 25.70
N SER A 108 39.99 -29.94 26.06
CA SER A 108 38.84 -30.44 26.81
C SER A 108 38.77 -29.83 28.21
N GLU A 109 39.89 -29.73 28.92
CA GLU A 109 40.00 -29.06 30.21
C GLU A 109 39.63 -27.59 30.11
N PHE A 110 40.18 -26.88 29.12
CA PHE A 110 39.84 -25.48 28.84
C PHE A 110 38.33 -25.31 28.65
N TRP A 111 37.70 -26.09 27.76
CA TRP A 111 36.26 -25.99 27.53
C TRP A 111 35.42 -26.39 28.73
N SER A 112 35.91 -27.31 29.57
CA SER A 112 35.23 -27.70 30.81
C SER A 112 35.22 -26.54 31.82
N ILE A 113 36.36 -25.84 31.96
CA ILE A 113 36.48 -24.64 32.79
C ILE A 113 35.58 -23.52 32.26
N MET A 114 35.62 -23.27 30.95
CA MET A 114 34.76 -22.27 30.31
C MET A 114 33.28 -22.61 30.57
N ARG A 115 32.83 -23.84 30.33
CA ARG A 115 31.44 -24.25 30.58
C ARG A 115 31.06 -24.03 32.05
N TRP A 116 31.96 -24.33 32.98
CA TRP A 116 31.70 -24.13 34.41
C TRP A 116 31.59 -22.64 34.76
N GLN A 117 32.48 -21.80 34.24
CA GLN A 117 32.46 -20.35 34.45
C GLN A 117 31.17 -19.70 33.91
N TYR A 118 30.64 -20.20 32.79
CA TYR A 118 29.39 -19.70 32.19
C TYR A 118 28.13 -20.47 32.61
N ALA A 119 28.23 -21.39 33.58
CA ALA A 119 27.11 -22.27 33.96
C ALA A 119 25.85 -21.49 34.36
N GLN A 120 26.00 -20.40 35.12
CA GLN A 120 24.87 -19.55 35.51
C GLN A 120 24.22 -18.86 34.30
N THR A 121 25.02 -18.40 33.35
CA THR A 121 24.50 -17.72 32.14
C THR A 121 23.76 -18.72 31.25
N LEU A 122 24.32 -19.92 31.07
CA LEU A 122 23.69 -21.00 30.30
C LEU A 122 22.40 -21.47 30.95
N SER A 123 22.38 -21.66 32.27
CA SER A 123 21.18 -22.07 33.00
C SER A 123 20.06 -21.03 32.88
N ARG A 124 20.39 -19.74 32.98
CA ARG A 124 19.42 -18.66 32.75
C ARG A 124 18.90 -18.68 31.31
N PHE A 125 19.78 -18.81 30.33
CA PHE A 125 19.38 -18.90 28.93
C PHE A 125 18.45 -20.09 28.66
N GLU A 126 18.74 -21.27 29.23
CA GLU A 126 17.88 -22.46 29.12
C GLU A 126 16.51 -22.24 29.77
N GLN A 127 16.46 -21.55 30.92
CA GLN A 127 15.20 -21.19 31.56
C GLN A 127 14.40 -20.21 30.70
N ASP A 128 15.03 -19.11 30.27
CA ASP A 128 14.39 -18.09 29.42
C ASP A 128 13.85 -18.75 28.14
N LYS A 129 14.65 -19.59 27.48
CA LYS A 129 14.24 -20.36 26.30
C LYS A 129 12.98 -21.19 26.57
N LYS A 130 12.96 -21.93 27.67
CA LYS A 130 11.81 -22.76 28.05
C LYS A 130 10.55 -21.94 28.30
N GLU A 131 10.68 -20.78 28.97
CA GLU A 131 9.56 -19.86 29.21
C GLU A 131 9.02 -19.29 27.88
N TYR A 132 9.91 -18.89 26.96
CA TYR A 132 9.52 -18.43 25.63
C TYR A 132 8.80 -19.51 24.83
N GLU A 133 9.32 -20.74 24.80
CA GLU A 133 8.70 -21.86 24.08
C GLU A 133 7.29 -22.16 24.63
N GLN A 134 7.13 -22.20 25.96
CA GLN A 134 5.81 -22.41 26.59
C GLN A 134 4.82 -21.30 26.24
N LYS A 135 5.26 -20.04 26.27
CA LYS A 135 4.41 -18.89 25.93
C LYS A 135 4.02 -18.91 24.45
N ASN A 136 4.94 -19.27 23.56
CA ASN A 136 4.67 -19.40 22.14
C ASN A 136 3.65 -20.50 21.86
N ASP A 137 3.79 -21.66 22.48
CA ASP A 137 2.83 -22.76 22.36
C ASP A 137 1.43 -22.38 22.87
N TYR A 138 1.36 -21.64 23.97
CA TYR A 138 0.10 -21.12 24.50
C TYR A 138 -0.56 -20.14 23.52
N LEU A 139 0.19 -19.15 23.03
CA LEU A 139 -0.33 -18.16 22.08
C LEU A 139 -0.79 -18.81 20.77
N GLN A 140 -0.07 -19.82 20.28
CA GLN A 140 -0.46 -20.54 19.07
C GLN A 140 -1.78 -21.30 19.26
N LYS A 141 -2.00 -21.89 20.45
CA LYS A 141 -3.27 -22.53 20.81
C LYS A 141 -4.41 -21.52 20.88
N GLU A 142 -4.19 -20.35 21.48
CA GLU A 142 -5.18 -19.27 21.54
C GLU A 142 -5.56 -18.77 20.15
N ILE A 143 -4.59 -18.52 19.27
CA ILE A 143 -4.83 -18.12 17.87
C ILE A 143 -5.71 -19.18 17.17
N ASN A 144 -5.37 -20.46 17.33
CA ASN A 144 -6.14 -21.54 16.73
C ASN A 144 -7.57 -21.65 17.30
N ASN A 145 -7.76 -21.38 18.60
CA ASN A 145 -9.09 -21.32 19.21
C ASN A 145 -9.92 -20.16 18.67
N ILE A 146 -9.33 -18.96 18.61
CA ILE A 146 -10.01 -17.76 18.09
C ILE A 146 -10.41 -17.97 16.63
N ASN A 147 -9.53 -18.53 15.78
CA ASN A 147 -9.86 -18.82 14.40
C ASN A 147 -10.99 -19.86 14.25
N ARG A 148 -11.05 -20.86 15.15
CA ARG A 148 -12.18 -21.81 15.17
C ARG A 148 -13.48 -21.13 15.57
N ASN A 149 -13.45 -20.25 16.57
CA ASN A 149 -14.63 -19.48 16.96
C ASN A 149 -15.10 -18.62 15.79
N ILE A 150 -14.21 -17.82 15.18
CA ILE A 150 -14.53 -16.99 14.00
C ILE A 150 -15.22 -17.81 12.90
N ALA A 151 -14.73 -19.02 12.62
CA ALA A 151 -15.37 -19.90 11.65
C ALA A 151 -16.77 -20.34 12.06
N ILE A 152 -16.98 -20.66 13.35
CA ILE A 152 -18.30 -20.99 13.91
C ILE A 152 -19.24 -19.79 13.85
N GLU A 153 -18.82 -18.60 14.29
CA GLU A 153 -19.63 -17.39 14.25
C GLU A 153 -19.98 -16.98 12.80
N ASN A 154 -19.03 -17.08 11.86
CA ASN A 154 -19.31 -16.83 10.44
C ASN A 154 -20.34 -17.82 9.89
N GLN A 155 -20.28 -19.10 10.29
CA GLN A 155 -21.28 -20.08 9.89
C GLN A 155 -22.66 -19.73 10.44
N GLN A 156 -22.75 -19.33 11.72
CA GLN A 156 -24.00 -18.87 12.33
C GLN A 156 -24.56 -17.63 11.62
N ILE A 157 -23.69 -16.70 11.21
CA ILE A 157 -24.08 -15.53 10.42
C ILE A 157 -24.68 -15.96 9.08
N ILE A 158 -24.04 -16.89 8.36
CA ILE A 158 -24.56 -17.41 7.08
C ILE A 158 -25.93 -18.08 7.29
N ASP A 159 -26.07 -18.89 8.33
CA ASP A 159 -27.32 -19.61 8.61
C ASP A 159 -28.45 -18.65 8.98
N ALA A 160 -28.20 -17.65 9.84
CA ALA A 160 -29.16 -16.60 10.15
C ALA A 160 -29.50 -15.72 8.93
N GLN A 161 -28.52 -15.48 8.05
CA GLN A 161 -28.74 -14.74 6.80
C GLN A 161 -29.63 -15.50 5.82
N ARG A 162 -29.52 -16.83 5.74
CA ARG A 162 -30.42 -17.65 4.91
C ARG A 162 -31.87 -17.55 5.34
N GLU A 163 -32.12 -17.37 6.64
CA GLU A 163 -33.46 -17.15 7.19
C GLU A 163 -33.99 -15.73 6.90
N THR A 164 -33.12 -14.77 6.56
CA THR A 164 -33.48 -13.35 6.30
C THR A 164 -33.47 -12.92 4.84
N VAL A 165 -33.14 -13.79 3.86
CA VAL A 165 -33.32 -13.48 2.42
C VAL A 165 -34.81 -13.50 2.09
N ASN A 166 -35.50 -12.41 2.41
CA ASN A 166 -36.93 -12.28 2.28
C ASN A 166 -37.29 -11.86 0.84
N ILE A 167 -37.38 -12.84 -0.06
CA ILE A 167 -37.83 -12.63 -1.45
C ILE A 167 -39.22 -11.95 -1.47
N ASP A 168 -40.04 -12.20 -0.45
CA ASP A 168 -41.39 -11.64 -0.38
C ASP A 168 -41.37 -10.13 -0.07
N GLU A 169 -40.39 -9.63 0.69
CA GLU A 169 -40.17 -8.19 0.88
C GLU A 169 -39.74 -7.50 -0.42
N ALA A 170 -38.81 -8.09 -1.17
CA ALA A 170 -38.37 -7.54 -2.46
C ALA A 170 -39.51 -7.51 -3.50
N ILE A 171 -40.31 -8.58 -3.57
CA ILE A 171 -41.51 -8.61 -4.43
C ILE A 171 -42.49 -7.51 -4.03
N THR A 172 -42.72 -7.34 -2.72
CA THR A 172 -43.61 -6.29 -2.21
C THR A 172 -43.09 -4.89 -2.57
N ALA A 173 -41.80 -4.65 -2.41
CA ALA A 173 -41.17 -3.37 -2.74
C ALA A 173 -41.26 -3.04 -4.24
N ILE A 174 -41.00 -4.00 -5.12
CA ILE A 174 -41.13 -3.79 -6.58
C ILE A 174 -42.58 -3.51 -6.95
N ASN A 175 -43.54 -4.26 -6.42
CA ASN A 175 -44.96 -4.05 -6.70
C ASN A 175 -45.46 -2.69 -6.22
N ASN A 176 -45.04 -2.25 -5.03
CA ASN A 176 -45.35 -0.90 -4.54
C ASN A 176 -44.76 0.17 -5.47
N GLY A 177 -43.51 -0.01 -5.93
CA GLY A 177 -42.89 0.90 -6.89
C GLY A 177 -43.63 0.97 -8.23
N LEU A 178 -44.15 -0.16 -8.74
CA LEU A 178 -44.97 -0.18 -9.95
C LEU A 178 -46.26 0.63 -9.77
N GLN A 179 -46.94 0.48 -8.63
CA GLN A 179 -48.15 1.24 -8.29
C GLN A 179 -47.88 2.74 -8.15
N GLU A 180 -46.78 3.13 -7.49
CA GLU A 180 -46.40 4.55 -7.34
C GLU A 180 -46.14 5.24 -8.69
N ILE A 181 -45.64 4.49 -9.67
CA ILE A 181 -45.40 4.95 -11.05
C ILE A 181 -46.69 5.00 -11.88
N GLY A 182 -47.78 4.38 -11.40
CA GLY A 182 -49.07 4.28 -12.08
C GLY A 182 -49.19 3.08 -13.02
N LEU A 183 -48.38 2.03 -12.83
CA LEU A 183 -48.42 0.79 -13.60
C LEU A 183 -49.16 -0.30 -12.81
N ASP A 184 -50.50 -0.28 -12.90
CA ASP A 184 -51.37 -1.21 -12.17
C ASP A 184 -51.79 -2.44 -13.00
N SER A 185 -51.45 -2.47 -14.29
CA SER A 185 -51.92 -3.49 -15.24
C SER A 185 -51.28 -4.87 -15.05
N PHE A 186 -50.17 -4.94 -14.30
CA PHE A 186 -49.43 -6.18 -13.99
C PHE A 186 -48.69 -6.07 -12.65
N LYS A 187 -48.27 -7.22 -12.10
CA LYS A 187 -47.47 -7.30 -10.87
C LYS A 187 -46.50 -8.48 -10.91
N ILE A 188 -45.50 -8.47 -10.05
CA ILE A 188 -44.61 -9.61 -9.80
C ILE A 188 -45.23 -10.49 -8.72
N SER A 189 -45.23 -11.80 -8.96
CA SER A 189 -45.70 -12.80 -8.00
C SER A 189 -44.67 -13.91 -7.85
N LYS A 190 -44.63 -14.53 -6.67
CA LYS A 190 -43.77 -15.68 -6.40
C LYS A 190 -44.16 -16.85 -7.31
N HIS A 191 -43.16 -17.53 -7.85
CA HIS A 191 -43.27 -18.78 -8.58
C HIS A 191 -42.56 -19.90 -7.79
N SER A 192 -42.62 -21.14 -8.25
CA SER A 192 -42.04 -22.30 -7.55
C SER A 192 -40.58 -22.03 -7.10
N ASN A 193 -40.28 -22.35 -5.84
CA ASN A 193 -39.02 -22.07 -5.13
C ASN A 193 -38.77 -20.56 -4.87
N ASN A 194 -37.57 -20.07 -5.24
CA ASN A 194 -37.10 -18.68 -5.12
C ASN A 194 -37.27 -17.89 -6.43
N LEU A 195 -38.12 -18.38 -7.35
CA LEU A 195 -38.37 -17.76 -8.64
C LEU A 195 -39.59 -16.84 -8.55
N TYR A 196 -39.68 -15.88 -9.45
CA TYR A 196 -40.82 -14.96 -9.55
C TYR A 196 -41.24 -14.81 -11.02
N ARG A 197 -42.50 -14.44 -11.24
CA ARG A 197 -43.10 -14.25 -12.55
C ARG A 197 -43.99 -13.03 -12.57
N ILE A 198 -44.11 -12.41 -13.74
CA ILE A 198 -45.05 -11.32 -13.98
C ILE A 198 -46.43 -11.90 -14.26
N VAL A 199 -47.47 -11.32 -13.66
CA VAL A 199 -48.87 -11.72 -13.80
C VAL A 199 -49.75 -10.49 -14.06
N ARG A 200 -50.81 -10.67 -14.85
CA ARG A 200 -51.91 -9.68 -15.00
C ARG A 200 -53.15 -10.21 -14.31
N ASP A 201 -54.04 -9.31 -13.88
CA ASP A 201 -55.24 -9.69 -13.11
C ASP A 201 -56.23 -10.57 -13.90
N ASN A 202 -56.12 -10.61 -15.24
CA ASN A 202 -57.05 -11.33 -16.13
C ASN A 202 -56.42 -12.46 -16.97
N ASP A 203 -55.13 -12.79 -16.81
CA ASP A 203 -54.54 -13.86 -17.61
C ASP A 203 -53.41 -14.62 -16.88
N SER A 204 -53.59 -15.94 -16.81
CA SER A 204 -52.60 -16.91 -16.32
C SER A 204 -51.78 -17.53 -17.46
N SER A 205 -51.82 -16.93 -18.66
CA SER A 205 -51.04 -17.38 -19.81
C SER A 205 -49.53 -17.22 -19.59
N LYS A 206 -48.76 -18.16 -20.14
CA LYS A 206 -47.30 -18.28 -19.97
C LYS A 206 -46.49 -17.13 -20.63
N GLU A 207 -47.14 -16.18 -21.30
CA GLU A 207 -46.48 -15.20 -22.19
C GLU A 207 -46.72 -13.73 -21.79
N THR A 208 -47.12 -13.45 -20.54
CA THR A 208 -47.41 -12.08 -20.07
C THR A 208 -46.26 -11.10 -20.33
N PHE A 209 -45.00 -11.54 -20.24
CA PHE A 209 -43.82 -10.70 -20.49
C PHE A 209 -43.76 -10.14 -21.93
N HIS A 210 -44.22 -10.89 -22.93
CA HIS A 210 -44.21 -10.45 -24.32
C HIS A 210 -45.28 -9.38 -24.60
N SER A 211 -46.30 -9.28 -23.75
CA SER A 211 -47.36 -8.27 -23.85
C SER A 211 -46.98 -6.90 -23.27
N LEU A 212 -45.84 -6.81 -22.60
CA LEU A 212 -45.33 -5.55 -22.04
C LEU A 212 -44.72 -4.68 -23.13
N SER A 213 -45.01 -3.39 -23.06
CA SER A 213 -44.29 -2.37 -23.82
C SER A 213 -42.81 -2.31 -23.40
N GLU A 214 -41.95 -1.79 -24.26
CA GLU A 214 -40.54 -1.59 -23.94
C GLU A 214 -40.35 -0.71 -22.70
N GLY A 215 -41.21 0.31 -22.51
CA GLY A 215 -41.18 1.13 -21.31
C GLY A 215 -41.52 0.38 -20.03
N GLU A 216 -42.53 -0.51 -20.06
CA GLU A 216 -42.89 -1.34 -18.90
C GLU A 216 -41.79 -2.35 -18.56
N LYS A 217 -41.18 -2.99 -19.57
CA LYS A 217 -40.03 -3.89 -19.35
C LYS A 217 -38.88 -3.14 -18.68
N MET A 218 -38.54 -1.96 -19.19
CA MET A 218 -37.49 -1.13 -18.64
C MET A 218 -37.78 -0.71 -17.19
N MET A 219 -39.02 -0.34 -16.87
CA MET A 219 -39.43 0.01 -15.50
C MET A 219 -39.26 -1.15 -14.51
N ILE A 220 -39.73 -2.34 -14.88
CA ILE A 220 -39.56 -3.53 -14.04
C ILE A 220 -38.08 -3.84 -13.84
N SER A 221 -37.28 -3.82 -14.91
CA SER A 221 -35.85 -4.05 -14.83
C SER A 221 -35.15 -3.02 -13.94
N PHE A 222 -35.56 -1.75 -14.01
CA PHE A 222 -35.00 -0.68 -13.19
C PHE A 222 -35.37 -0.81 -11.71
N LEU A 223 -36.64 -1.12 -11.39
CA LEU A 223 -37.07 -1.40 -10.02
C LEU A 223 -36.38 -2.63 -9.44
N TYR A 224 -36.22 -3.68 -10.26
CA TYR A 224 -35.45 -4.85 -9.87
C TYR A 224 -34.00 -4.48 -9.56
N PHE A 225 -33.35 -3.69 -10.40
CA PHE A 225 -31.99 -3.18 -10.16
C PHE A 225 -31.92 -2.36 -8.85
N CYS A 226 -32.93 -1.52 -8.58
CA CYS A 226 -33.00 -0.76 -7.34
C CYS A 226 -33.06 -1.67 -6.11
N GLU A 227 -33.90 -2.70 -6.12
CA GLU A 227 -33.98 -3.67 -5.00
C GLU A 227 -32.73 -4.53 -4.89
N LEU A 228 -32.08 -4.88 -6.01
CA LEU A 228 -30.78 -5.54 -6.02
C LEU A 228 -29.69 -4.69 -5.34
N CYS A 229 -29.73 -3.37 -5.57
CA CYS A 229 -28.81 -2.43 -4.94
C CYS A 229 -29.07 -2.27 -3.44
N LYS A 230 -30.34 -2.30 -3.00
CA LYS A 230 -30.72 -2.23 -1.58
C LYS A 230 -30.46 -3.54 -0.82
N GLY A 231 -30.73 -4.68 -1.45
CA GLY A 231 -30.57 -6.02 -0.88
C GLY A 231 -29.12 -6.50 -0.86
N LYS A 232 -28.88 -7.64 -0.21
CA LYS A 232 -27.62 -8.39 -0.34
C LYS A 232 -27.79 -9.44 -1.43
N THR A 233 -26.88 -9.47 -2.38
CA THR A 233 -26.88 -10.42 -3.50
C THR A 233 -26.54 -11.83 -3.07
N ASP A 234 -25.78 -11.99 -1.99
CA ASP A 234 -25.38 -13.30 -1.47
C ASP A 234 -25.36 -13.35 0.07
N THR A 235 -25.61 -14.54 0.62
CA THR A 235 -25.54 -14.89 2.06
C THR A 235 -24.12 -14.84 2.63
N GLN A 236 -23.15 -14.41 1.82
CA GLN A 236 -21.74 -14.23 2.19
C GLN A 236 -21.27 -12.77 2.01
N ASP A 237 -22.13 -11.88 1.51
CA ASP A 237 -21.81 -10.46 1.39
C ASP A 237 -21.83 -9.81 2.79
N SER A 238 -20.64 -9.76 3.40
CA SER A 238 -20.29 -8.75 4.40
C SER A 238 -20.66 -7.34 3.86
N ASN A 239 -20.85 -6.33 4.71
CA ASN A 239 -21.23 -4.97 4.29
C ASN A 239 -20.20 -4.37 3.30
N THR A 240 -20.29 -4.74 2.02
CA THR A 240 -19.42 -4.28 0.95
C THR A 240 -19.94 -2.93 0.50
N THR A 241 -19.06 -1.95 0.56
CA THR A 241 -19.23 -0.64 -0.06
C THR A 241 -19.51 -0.82 -1.55
N LYS A 242 -20.72 -0.47 -2.00
CA LYS A 242 -21.15 -0.69 -3.40
C LYS A 242 -20.86 0.54 -4.27
N ILE A 243 -20.44 0.30 -5.51
CA ILE A 243 -20.36 1.29 -6.59
C ILE A 243 -21.48 0.99 -7.58
N ILE A 244 -22.30 1.99 -7.90
CA ILE A 244 -23.48 1.85 -8.77
C ILE A 244 -23.18 2.56 -10.10
N VAL A 245 -23.43 1.87 -11.22
CA VAL A 245 -23.35 2.45 -12.56
C VAL A 245 -24.70 2.26 -13.25
N ILE A 246 -25.32 3.36 -13.67
CA ILE A 246 -26.60 3.38 -14.36
C ILE A 246 -26.36 3.95 -15.75
N ASP A 247 -26.47 3.11 -16.77
CA ASP A 247 -26.27 3.50 -18.17
C ASP A 247 -27.61 3.73 -18.88
N ASP A 248 -27.87 5.00 -19.20
CA ASP A 248 -29.01 5.52 -19.94
C ASP A 248 -30.38 4.94 -19.54
N PRO A 249 -30.89 5.25 -18.32
CA PRO A 249 -32.06 4.60 -17.75
C PRO A 249 -33.40 5.06 -18.35
N ILE A 250 -33.38 5.74 -19.51
CA ILE A 250 -34.55 6.33 -20.16
C ILE A 250 -34.68 6.04 -21.65
N SER A 251 -33.89 5.12 -22.20
CA SER A 251 -33.96 4.79 -23.63
C SER A 251 -35.39 4.39 -24.03
N SER A 252 -35.99 5.11 -25.00
CA SER A 252 -37.32 4.83 -25.58
C SER A 252 -38.54 5.11 -24.67
N LEU A 253 -38.40 5.92 -23.61
CA LEU A 253 -39.50 6.27 -22.71
C LEU A 253 -40.31 7.50 -23.16
N SER A 254 -41.59 7.53 -22.76
CA SER A 254 -42.39 8.75 -22.80
C SER A 254 -41.92 9.74 -21.70
N HIS A 255 -42.16 11.04 -21.92
CA HIS A 255 -41.75 12.10 -20.99
C HIS A 255 -42.21 11.89 -19.54
N ILE A 256 -43.35 11.23 -19.31
CA ILE A 256 -43.87 11.00 -17.96
C ILE A 256 -42.98 10.03 -17.16
N PHE A 257 -42.38 9.05 -17.82
CA PHE A 257 -41.53 8.05 -17.17
C PHE A 257 -40.14 8.58 -16.84
N VAL A 258 -39.65 9.60 -17.58
CA VAL A 258 -38.36 10.26 -17.32
C VAL A 258 -38.34 10.87 -15.91
N PHE A 259 -39.42 11.54 -15.51
CA PHE A 259 -39.55 12.12 -14.17
C PHE A 259 -39.59 11.05 -13.07
N ASN A 260 -40.35 9.98 -13.29
CA ASN A 260 -40.48 8.89 -12.32
C ASN A 260 -39.12 8.22 -12.07
N ILE A 261 -38.37 7.91 -13.13
CA ILE A 261 -37.02 7.36 -13.03
C ILE A 261 -36.07 8.35 -12.33
N GLY A 262 -36.10 9.63 -12.71
CA GLY A 262 -35.24 10.65 -12.09
C GLY A 262 -35.50 10.77 -10.59
N ARG A 263 -36.77 10.74 -10.19
CA ARG A 263 -37.17 10.80 -8.78
C ARG A 263 -36.77 9.55 -8.01
N LEU A 264 -36.91 8.36 -8.60
CA LEU A 264 -36.46 7.10 -8.01
C LEU A 264 -34.95 7.11 -7.79
N ILE A 265 -34.17 7.54 -8.79
CA ILE A 265 -32.70 7.62 -8.68
C ILE A 265 -32.31 8.52 -7.53
N LYS A 266 -32.87 9.74 -7.46
CA LYS A 266 -32.59 10.67 -6.36
C LYS A 266 -32.97 10.11 -5.00
N ASN A 267 -34.15 9.51 -4.88
CA ASN A 267 -34.65 9.01 -3.61
C ASN A 267 -33.85 7.81 -3.09
N ILE A 268 -33.46 6.90 -3.97
CA ILE A 268 -32.81 5.65 -3.60
C ILE A 268 -31.31 5.85 -3.44
N PHE A 269 -30.67 6.54 -4.40
CA PHE A 269 -29.22 6.61 -4.48
C PHE A 269 -28.64 7.92 -3.90
N PHE A 270 -29.32 9.06 -4.01
CA PHE A 270 -28.72 10.36 -3.62
C PHE A 270 -29.02 10.81 -2.18
N LYS A 271 -30.07 10.28 -1.53
CA LYS A 271 -30.47 10.71 -0.19
C LYS A 271 -29.64 10.14 0.96
N ASP A 272 -29.01 8.99 0.76
CA ASP A 272 -28.38 8.22 1.85
C ASP A 272 -26.91 7.95 1.53
N GLU A 273 -26.06 8.93 1.84
CA GLU A 273 -24.61 8.93 1.56
C GLU A 273 -23.86 7.74 2.19
N ARG A 274 -24.45 7.05 3.18
CA ARG A 274 -23.82 5.94 3.88
C ARG A 274 -24.05 4.58 3.21
N LYS A 275 -24.96 4.49 2.24
CA LYS A 275 -25.33 3.22 1.59
C LYS A 275 -24.47 2.87 0.38
N PHE A 276 -24.06 3.87 -0.40
CA PHE A 276 -23.33 3.67 -1.65
C PHE A 276 -22.07 4.53 -1.64
N SER A 277 -20.94 3.96 -2.05
CA SER A 277 -19.67 4.69 -2.03
C SER A 277 -19.51 5.61 -3.23
N GLN A 278 -20.06 5.23 -4.38
CA GLN A 278 -20.03 6.06 -5.58
C GLN A 278 -21.15 5.67 -6.54
N ILE A 279 -21.73 6.66 -7.21
CA ILE A 279 -22.81 6.48 -8.17
C ILE A 279 -22.42 7.20 -9.46
N PHE A 280 -22.49 6.48 -10.58
CA PHE A 280 -22.32 7.01 -11.92
C PHE A 280 -23.64 6.88 -12.67
N VAL A 281 -24.13 7.99 -13.22
CA VAL A 281 -25.28 7.97 -14.12
C VAL A 281 -24.84 8.53 -15.47
N LEU A 282 -25.00 7.71 -16.51
CA LEU A 282 -24.69 8.06 -17.88
C LEU A 282 -26.01 8.29 -18.61
N THR A 283 -26.10 9.34 -19.42
CA THR A 283 -27.26 9.56 -20.28
C THR A 283 -26.86 10.41 -21.48
N HIS A 284 -27.52 10.19 -22.60
CA HIS A 284 -27.42 11.05 -23.77
C HIS A 284 -28.47 12.18 -23.75
N SER A 285 -29.46 12.11 -22.86
CA SER A 285 -30.55 13.08 -22.75
C SER A 285 -30.15 14.24 -21.83
N LEU A 286 -29.95 15.41 -22.40
CA LEU A 286 -29.69 16.65 -21.63
C LEU A 286 -30.85 16.99 -20.70
N TYR A 287 -32.07 16.66 -21.09
CA TYR A 287 -33.25 16.87 -20.25
C TYR A 287 -33.18 16.05 -18.96
N PHE A 288 -32.86 14.75 -19.07
CA PHE A 288 -32.72 13.88 -17.92
C PHE A 288 -31.48 14.19 -17.08
N PHE A 289 -30.40 14.60 -17.73
CA PHE A 289 -29.23 15.15 -17.04
C PHE A 289 -29.62 16.32 -16.13
N TYR A 290 -30.43 17.26 -16.63
CA TYR A 290 -30.94 18.38 -15.81
C TYR A 290 -31.87 17.92 -14.70
N GLU A 291 -32.72 16.92 -14.96
CA GLU A 291 -33.57 16.35 -13.92
C GLU A 291 -32.73 15.73 -12.80
N LEU A 292 -31.59 15.09 -13.08
CA LEU A 292 -30.74 14.49 -12.04
C LEU A 292 -29.81 15.48 -11.35
N THR A 293 -29.36 16.52 -12.05
CA THR A 293 -28.40 17.48 -11.52
C THR A 293 -29.04 18.39 -10.48
N ASP A 294 -28.33 18.64 -9.38
CA ASP A 294 -28.84 19.54 -8.35
C ASP A 294 -28.81 21.01 -8.83
N THR A 295 -29.96 21.68 -8.66
CA THR A 295 -30.12 23.08 -9.04
C THR A 295 -29.43 24.04 -8.07
N ASN A 296 -29.24 23.63 -6.80
CA ASN A 296 -28.51 24.41 -5.82
C ASN A 296 -27.00 24.28 -6.07
N HIS A 297 -26.35 25.41 -6.35
CA HIS A 297 -24.93 25.45 -6.66
C HIS A 297 -24.03 24.88 -5.54
N ASN A 298 -24.36 25.14 -4.27
CA ASN A 298 -23.56 24.69 -3.14
C ASN A 298 -23.69 23.17 -2.93
N ASP A 299 -24.93 22.67 -2.96
CA ASP A 299 -25.20 21.24 -2.77
C ASP A 299 -24.60 20.44 -3.94
N ARG A 300 -24.77 20.92 -5.18
CA ARG A 300 -24.15 20.33 -6.37
C ARG A 300 -22.64 20.24 -6.24
N LYS A 301 -21.97 21.31 -5.84
CA LYS A 301 -20.51 21.35 -5.71
C LYS A 301 -19.97 20.35 -4.68
N ASN A 302 -20.76 20.09 -3.63
CA ASN A 302 -20.37 19.15 -2.57
C ASN A 302 -20.69 17.69 -2.92
N THR A 303 -21.72 17.45 -3.73
CA THR A 303 -22.30 16.10 -3.92
C THR A 303 -22.15 15.53 -5.34
N GLN A 304 -21.88 16.35 -6.35
CA GLN A 304 -21.93 15.94 -7.75
C GLN A 304 -20.74 16.46 -8.58
N ASN A 305 -20.22 15.60 -9.45
CA ASN A 305 -19.26 15.95 -10.48
C ASN A 305 -19.88 15.73 -11.86
N LEU A 306 -19.81 16.73 -12.74
CA LEU A 306 -20.43 16.70 -14.06
C LEU A 306 -19.37 16.52 -15.16
N PHE A 307 -19.64 15.64 -16.11
CA PHE A 307 -18.72 15.32 -17.21
C PHE A 307 -19.46 15.27 -18.54
N ARG A 308 -18.76 15.66 -19.62
CA ARG A 308 -19.20 15.46 -21.01
C ARG A 308 -18.20 14.55 -21.70
N ILE A 309 -18.73 13.53 -22.37
CA ILE A 309 -17.96 12.64 -23.25
C ILE A 309 -18.20 13.11 -24.69
N SER A 310 -17.12 13.35 -25.42
CA SER A 310 -17.17 13.79 -26.82
C SER A 310 -16.21 12.96 -27.67
N LYS A 311 -16.51 12.80 -28.95
CA LYS A 311 -15.65 12.11 -29.92
C LYS A 311 -15.21 13.10 -30.99
N SER A 312 -13.91 13.25 -31.17
CA SER A 312 -13.31 14.02 -32.27
C SER A 312 -12.58 13.09 -33.25
N SER A 313 -12.00 13.66 -34.31
CA SER A 313 -11.15 12.93 -35.25
C SER A 313 -9.95 12.23 -34.57
N ASN A 314 -9.53 12.74 -33.40
CA ASN A 314 -8.38 12.22 -32.65
C ASN A 314 -8.77 11.21 -31.55
N GLY A 315 -10.06 10.83 -31.43
CA GLY A 315 -10.54 9.86 -30.45
C GLY A 315 -11.63 10.39 -29.51
N SER A 316 -11.91 9.66 -28.43
CA SER A 316 -12.90 10.04 -27.41
C SER A 316 -12.24 10.75 -26.23
N PHE A 317 -12.86 11.83 -25.74
CA PHE A 317 -12.35 12.66 -24.67
C PHE A 317 -13.44 12.88 -23.61
N ILE A 318 -13.04 12.84 -22.33
CA ILE A 318 -13.89 13.16 -21.19
C ILE A 318 -13.46 14.51 -20.65
N GLN A 319 -14.39 15.44 -20.51
CA GLN A 319 -14.14 16.79 -20.01
C GLN A 319 -15.05 17.07 -18.84
N THR A 320 -14.52 17.70 -17.79
CA THR A 320 -15.37 18.27 -16.73
C THR A 320 -16.24 19.35 -17.34
N MET A 321 -17.51 19.34 -16.95
CA MET A 321 -18.53 20.26 -17.43
C MET A 321 -19.04 21.11 -16.27
N LYS A 322 -19.38 22.37 -16.53
CA LYS A 322 -20.19 23.18 -15.61
C LYS A 322 -21.66 23.06 -15.98
N TYR A 323 -22.53 23.17 -14.98
CA TYR A 323 -23.98 23.16 -15.17
C TYR A 323 -24.43 24.20 -16.20
N GLU A 324 -23.75 25.36 -16.23
CA GLU A 324 -24.07 26.49 -17.09
C GLU A 324 -23.53 26.35 -18.54
N GLU A 325 -22.71 25.32 -18.82
CA GLU A 325 -22.12 25.07 -20.15
C GLU A 325 -23.08 24.34 -21.12
N ILE A 326 -24.18 23.78 -20.62
CA ILE A 326 -25.22 23.21 -21.48
C ILE A 326 -26.09 24.35 -21.99
N GLN A 327 -25.65 24.91 -23.11
CA GLN A 327 -26.32 26.02 -23.75
C GLN A 327 -27.60 25.57 -24.45
N ASN A 328 -28.69 26.32 -24.26
CA ASN A 328 -29.88 26.16 -25.09
C ASN A 328 -29.60 26.67 -26.52
N ASP A 329 -30.46 26.31 -27.49
CA ASP A 329 -30.28 26.68 -28.90
C ASP A 329 -30.04 28.19 -29.10
N TYR A 330 -30.67 29.01 -28.27
CA TYR A 330 -30.48 30.46 -28.28
C TYR A 330 -29.05 30.88 -27.97
N GLN A 331 -28.47 30.34 -26.90
CA GLN A 331 -27.08 30.61 -26.51
C GLN A 331 -26.10 30.05 -27.54
N ALA A 332 -26.40 28.90 -28.16
CA ALA A 332 -25.60 28.34 -29.25
C ALA A 332 -25.56 29.25 -30.50
N TYR A 333 -26.65 29.95 -30.83
CA TYR A 333 -26.60 30.95 -31.90
C TYR A 333 -25.67 32.11 -31.57
N TRP A 334 -25.64 32.55 -30.31
CA TRP A 334 -24.76 33.63 -29.87
C TRP A 334 -23.28 33.25 -29.94
N SER A 335 -22.94 32.01 -29.57
CA SER A 335 -21.54 31.54 -29.69
C SER A 335 -21.07 31.52 -31.14
N VAL A 336 -21.93 31.09 -32.08
CA VAL A 336 -21.62 31.10 -33.52
C VAL A 336 -21.41 32.52 -34.04
N ILE A 337 -22.29 33.47 -33.72
CA ILE A 337 -22.12 34.84 -34.24
C ILE A 337 -20.98 35.60 -33.56
N ASN A 338 -20.55 35.19 -32.37
CA ASN A 338 -19.45 35.83 -31.65
C ASN A 338 -18.07 35.39 -32.18
N ASP A 339 -18.00 34.30 -32.93
CA ASP A 339 -16.80 33.79 -33.60
C ASP A 339 -16.71 34.33 -35.05
N ARG A 340 -15.58 34.98 -35.37
CA ARG A 340 -15.33 35.60 -36.68
C ARG A 340 -14.95 34.59 -37.75
N GLU A 341 -14.49 33.41 -37.37
CA GLU A 341 -14.01 32.38 -38.29
C GLU A 341 -15.15 31.52 -38.87
N GLN A 342 -16.39 31.78 -38.45
CA GLN A 342 -17.56 31.01 -38.90
C GLN A 342 -17.98 31.39 -40.34
N PRO A 343 -18.54 30.44 -41.11
CA PRO A 343 -19.02 30.72 -42.46
C PRO A 343 -20.08 31.84 -42.48
N PRO A 344 -20.00 32.82 -43.40
CA PRO A 344 -20.96 33.93 -43.49
C PRO A 344 -22.44 33.54 -43.50
N ALA A 345 -22.77 32.47 -44.24
CA ALA A 345 -24.14 31.95 -44.30
C ALA A 345 -24.64 31.43 -42.94
N LEU A 346 -23.75 30.79 -42.18
CA LEU A 346 -24.06 30.30 -40.84
C LEU A 346 -24.25 31.47 -39.86
N ILE A 347 -23.38 32.48 -39.92
CA ILE A 347 -23.51 33.71 -39.12
C ILE A 347 -24.85 34.40 -39.42
N ALA A 348 -25.21 34.58 -40.69
CA ALA A 348 -26.46 35.22 -41.08
C ALA A 348 -27.71 34.43 -40.59
N ASN A 349 -27.66 33.10 -40.67
CA ASN A 349 -28.72 32.23 -40.15
C ASN A 349 -28.86 32.35 -38.62
N CYS A 350 -27.75 32.29 -37.89
CA CYS A 350 -27.76 32.45 -36.44
C CYS A 350 -28.24 33.85 -36.01
N MET A 351 -27.83 34.92 -36.69
CA MET A 351 -28.35 36.28 -36.43
C MET A 351 -29.86 36.36 -36.62
N ARG A 352 -30.41 35.72 -37.66
CA ARG A 352 -31.85 35.64 -37.87
C ARG A 352 -32.55 34.89 -36.72
N ASN A 353 -32.04 33.72 -36.37
CA ASN A 353 -32.65 32.91 -35.30
C ASN A 353 -32.54 33.59 -33.93
N ILE A 354 -31.51 34.39 -33.67
CA ILE A 354 -31.40 35.21 -32.45
C ILE A 354 -32.54 36.24 -32.39
N ILE A 355 -32.80 36.95 -33.49
CA ILE A 355 -33.87 37.95 -33.54
C ILE A 355 -35.23 37.25 -33.43
N GLU A 356 -35.46 36.19 -34.21
CA GLU A 356 -36.70 35.41 -34.15
C GLU A 356 -36.97 34.88 -32.75
N TYR A 357 -36.01 34.18 -32.14
CA TYR A 357 -36.18 33.60 -30.82
C TYR A 357 -36.42 34.67 -29.75
N PHE A 358 -35.62 35.75 -29.75
CA PHE A 358 -35.74 36.79 -28.73
C PHE A 358 -37.06 37.58 -28.85
N PHE A 359 -37.40 38.08 -30.03
CA PHE A 359 -38.58 38.93 -30.21
C PHE A 359 -39.88 38.14 -30.25
N ASN A 360 -39.85 36.86 -30.68
CA ASN A 360 -41.01 35.98 -30.53
C ASN A 360 -41.24 35.64 -29.05
N PHE A 361 -40.19 35.39 -28.28
CA PHE A 361 -40.33 35.07 -26.85
C PHE A 361 -40.73 36.28 -25.99
N VAL A 362 -40.05 37.41 -26.16
CA VAL A 362 -40.26 38.62 -25.33
C VAL A 362 -41.47 39.42 -25.78
N ASN A 363 -41.67 39.58 -27.10
CA ASN A 363 -42.69 40.47 -27.66
C ASN A 363 -43.80 39.76 -28.44
N LYS A 364 -43.74 38.41 -28.60
CA LYS A 364 -44.67 37.64 -29.45
C LYS A 364 -44.77 38.18 -30.87
N GLN A 365 -43.66 38.70 -31.40
CA GLN A 365 -43.59 39.27 -32.74
C GLN A 365 -42.81 38.34 -33.67
N ALA A 366 -43.39 38.06 -34.84
CA ALA A 366 -42.66 37.44 -35.93
C ALA A 366 -41.57 38.39 -36.47
N LEU A 367 -40.51 37.84 -37.05
CA LEU A 367 -39.38 38.61 -37.58
C LEU A 367 -39.81 39.76 -38.51
N SER A 368 -40.78 39.51 -39.39
CA SER A 368 -41.34 40.51 -40.29
C SER A 368 -41.91 41.72 -39.54
N ASN A 369 -42.55 41.48 -38.40
CA ASN A 369 -43.22 42.51 -37.61
C ASN A 369 -42.21 43.34 -36.81
N VAL A 370 -41.08 42.73 -36.41
CA VAL A 370 -39.97 43.45 -35.77
C VAL A 370 -39.45 44.53 -36.73
N PHE A 371 -39.13 44.15 -37.97
CA PHE A 371 -38.61 45.10 -38.97
C PHE A 371 -39.67 46.03 -39.59
N GLN A 372 -40.92 45.98 -39.13
CA GLN A 372 -41.97 46.98 -39.44
C GLN A 372 -42.04 48.11 -38.41
N MET A 373 -41.31 48.01 -37.29
CA MET A 373 -41.19 49.11 -36.31
C MET A 373 -40.65 50.37 -36.97
N GLN A 374 -41.17 51.54 -36.58
CA GLN A 374 -40.81 52.83 -37.17
C GLN A 374 -39.32 53.13 -36.95
N GLU A 375 -38.78 52.68 -35.83
CA GLU A 375 -37.40 52.81 -35.39
C GLU A 375 -36.42 51.97 -36.22
N LEU A 376 -36.91 50.98 -36.97
CA LEU A 376 -36.11 50.04 -37.77
C LEU A 376 -36.26 50.24 -39.30
N GLN A 377 -36.93 51.32 -39.75
CA GLN A 377 -37.14 51.61 -41.18
C GLN A 377 -35.91 52.23 -41.89
N GLU A 378 -34.81 52.45 -41.18
CA GLU A 378 -33.58 52.97 -41.80
C GLU A 378 -33.06 52.00 -42.88
N ILE A 379 -32.63 52.55 -44.03
CA ILE A 379 -32.22 51.76 -45.23
C ILE A 379 -31.20 50.68 -44.88
N ARG A 380 -30.24 50.99 -44.00
CA ARG A 380 -29.20 50.05 -43.54
C ARG A 380 -29.78 48.84 -42.79
N LEU A 381 -30.78 49.05 -41.94
CA LEU A 381 -31.44 47.99 -41.16
C LEU A 381 -32.34 47.13 -42.04
N GLN A 382 -33.01 47.73 -43.03
CA GLN A 382 -33.78 47.00 -44.03
C GLN A 382 -32.87 46.16 -44.96
N ALA A 383 -31.68 46.68 -45.31
CA ALA A 383 -30.68 45.91 -46.05
C ALA A 383 -30.16 44.72 -45.23
N PHE A 384 -29.86 44.94 -43.94
CA PHE A 384 -29.48 43.88 -43.00
C PHE A 384 -30.57 42.80 -42.89
N TYR A 385 -31.83 43.20 -42.67
CA TYR A 385 -32.97 42.28 -42.63
C TYR A 385 -33.08 41.43 -43.90
N ARG A 386 -33.01 42.09 -45.07
CA ARG A 386 -33.10 41.41 -46.37
C ARG A 386 -31.99 40.37 -46.53
N TYR A 387 -30.77 40.69 -46.09
CA TYR A 387 -29.63 39.78 -46.17
C TYR A 387 -29.81 38.56 -45.25
N ILE A 388 -30.06 38.77 -43.95
CA ILE A 388 -30.20 37.65 -43.01
C ILE A 388 -31.39 36.75 -43.37
N ASN A 389 -32.47 37.33 -43.92
CA ASN A 389 -33.64 36.57 -44.37
C ASN A 389 -33.36 35.79 -45.67
N ARG A 390 -32.51 36.30 -46.57
CA ARG A 390 -32.15 35.62 -47.81
C ARG A 390 -31.11 34.52 -47.61
N GLU A 391 -30.08 34.78 -46.81
CA GLU A 391 -28.98 33.82 -46.59
C GLU A 391 -29.34 32.68 -45.63
N SER A 392 -30.42 32.83 -44.85
CA SER A 392 -30.94 31.77 -43.98
C SER A 392 -31.83 30.75 -44.70
N HIS A 393 -32.25 31.01 -45.94
CA HIS A 393 -33.03 30.08 -46.76
C HIS A 393 -32.18 29.52 -47.90
N SER A 394 -32.13 28.20 -48.02
CA SER A 394 -31.43 27.46 -49.08
C SER A 394 -32.22 27.50 -50.40
N VAL A 395 -32.31 28.69 -51.01
CA VAL A 395 -32.92 28.88 -52.33
C VAL A 395 -31.82 28.73 -53.39
N GLY A 396 -32.07 27.93 -54.44
CA GLY A 396 -31.10 27.59 -55.50
C GLY A 396 -30.57 28.76 -56.37
N GLN A 397 -30.87 30.01 -56.00
CA GLN A 397 -30.37 31.24 -56.62
C GLN A 397 -29.27 31.94 -55.79
N ASN A 398 -28.80 31.33 -54.70
CA ASN A 398 -27.69 31.86 -53.90
C ASN A 398 -26.34 31.52 -54.58
N ILE A 399 -25.91 32.38 -55.51
CA ILE A 399 -24.62 32.28 -56.21
C ILE A 399 -23.51 32.71 -55.24
N ILE A 400 -22.59 31.79 -54.90
CA ILE A 400 -21.52 31.98 -53.89
C ILE A 400 -20.33 32.80 -54.44
N ASP A 401 -20.21 32.90 -55.76
CA ASP A 401 -18.93 33.21 -56.44
C ASP A 401 -18.43 34.66 -56.32
N MET A 402 -19.21 35.60 -55.77
CA MET A 402 -18.80 37.00 -55.56
C MET A 402 -19.48 37.64 -54.33
N LYS A 403 -19.41 37.01 -53.16
CA LYS A 403 -19.97 37.59 -51.92
C LYS A 403 -18.86 38.07 -50.98
N GLU A 404 -18.68 39.38 -50.91
CA GLU A 404 -17.95 40.02 -49.80
C GLU A 404 -18.87 40.06 -48.57
N PHE A 405 -18.39 39.54 -47.44
CA PHE A 405 -19.09 39.57 -46.16
C PHE A 405 -18.30 40.40 -45.16
N ASP A 406 -18.88 41.51 -44.69
CA ASP A 406 -18.31 42.36 -43.66
C ASP A 406 -18.91 42.01 -42.30
N TYR A 407 -18.20 41.16 -41.55
CA TYR A 407 -18.61 40.72 -40.22
C TYR A 407 -18.96 41.89 -39.29
N ASP A 408 -18.16 42.96 -39.29
CA ASP A 408 -18.34 44.08 -38.37
C ASP A 408 -19.59 44.89 -38.72
N ALA A 409 -19.85 45.10 -40.01
CA ALA A 409 -21.08 45.75 -40.47
C ALA A 409 -22.35 44.96 -40.09
N PHE A 410 -22.31 43.62 -40.16
CA PHE A 410 -23.42 42.75 -39.78
C PHE A 410 -23.62 42.69 -38.26
N ARG A 411 -22.53 42.61 -37.48
CA ARG A 411 -22.60 42.65 -36.02
C ARG A 411 -23.14 43.99 -35.52
N ASP A 412 -22.75 45.09 -36.15
CA ASP A 412 -23.33 46.42 -35.90
C ASP A 412 -24.81 46.49 -36.30
N GLY A 413 -25.19 45.87 -37.41
CA GLY A 413 -26.59 45.76 -37.83
C GLY A 413 -27.44 45.08 -36.75
N LEU A 414 -26.99 43.94 -36.23
CA LEU A 414 -27.65 43.24 -35.13
C LEU A 414 -27.71 44.09 -33.86
N LYS A 415 -26.60 44.75 -33.50
CA LYS A 415 -26.55 45.66 -32.35
C LYS A 415 -27.59 46.77 -32.45
N LEU A 416 -27.69 47.42 -33.61
CA LEU A 416 -28.64 48.50 -33.88
C LEU A 416 -30.08 48.02 -33.79
N VAL A 417 -30.40 46.80 -34.24
CA VAL A 417 -31.74 46.20 -34.07
C VAL A 417 -32.11 46.11 -32.58
N PHE A 418 -31.23 45.56 -31.75
CA PHE A 418 -31.47 45.46 -30.31
C PHE A 418 -31.47 46.84 -29.63
N GLU A 419 -30.64 47.77 -30.06
CA GLU A 419 -30.58 49.12 -29.52
C GLU A 419 -31.85 49.93 -29.78
N LYS A 420 -32.27 49.98 -31.05
CA LYS A 420 -33.48 50.71 -31.48
C LYS A 420 -34.76 50.10 -30.92
N ALA A 421 -34.77 48.79 -30.67
CA ALA A 421 -35.88 48.11 -30.01
C ALA A 421 -35.83 48.16 -28.46
N GLY A 422 -34.86 48.86 -27.85
CA GLY A 422 -34.79 49.08 -26.41
C GLY A 422 -34.07 47.98 -25.58
N TYR A 423 -33.41 47.03 -26.23
CA TYR A 423 -32.76 45.86 -25.62
C TYR A 423 -31.22 45.86 -25.75
N LEU A 424 -30.58 47.04 -25.77
CA LEU A 424 -29.12 47.16 -25.86
C LEU A 424 -28.38 46.43 -24.72
N SER A 425 -28.95 46.41 -23.51
CA SER A 425 -28.36 45.72 -22.35
C SER A 425 -28.23 44.22 -22.57
N HIS A 426 -29.24 43.60 -23.21
CA HIS A 426 -29.23 42.19 -23.58
C HIS A 426 -28.16 41.89 -24.61
N PHE A 427 -28.10 42.67 -25.70
CA PHE A 427 -27.06 42.53 -26.72
C PHE A 427 -25.65 42.59 -26.10
N LYS A 428 -25.38 43.59 -25.25
CA LYS A 428 -24.08 43.74 -24.58
C LYS A 428 -23.70 42.55 -23.69
N LYS A 429 -24.69 41.90 -23.07
CA LYS A 429 -24.47 40.71 -22.23
C LYS A 429 -24.12 39.50 -23.09
N MET A 430 -24.89 39.26 -24.16
CA MET A 430 -24.72 38.10 -25.03
C MET A 430 -23.50 38.23 -25.95
N ALA A 431 -23.13 39.44 -26.37
CA ALA A 431 -21.93 39.70 -27.16
C ALA A 431 -20.60 39.39 -26.43
N LYS A 432 -20.66 39.16 -25.12
CA LYS A 432 -19.52 38.79 -24.26
C LYS A 432 -19.49 37.30 -23.88
N MET A 433 -20.54 36.53 -24.22
CA MET A 433 -20.54 35.07 -24.08
C MET A 433 -19.69 34.46 -25.18
#